data_AF-A0A8E2DXA4-F1
#
_entry.id   AF-A0A8E2DXA4-F1
#
_cell.length_a   1.000
_cell.length_b   1.000
_cell.length_c   1.000
_cell.angle_alpha   90.00
_cell.angle_beta   90.00
_cell.angle_gamma   90.00
#
_symmetry.space_group_name_H-M   'P 1'
#
loop_
_entity.id
_entity.type
_entity.pdbx_description
1 polymer ?
#
loop_
_entity_poly.entity_id
_entity_poly.type
_entity_poly.pdbx_seq_one_letter_code
_entity_poly.pdbx_strand_id
1 'polypeptide(L)'
;MPGLALADAPDTLIEKEEYQRTLWNLFFLDRDQSWASSWPHVLDDRYFMVNIPCAEKEFQENFASTPDLDQSVPFNLNLSKLISKNISATQYPNILQYLIKAYVILGRVSEHIHALHDSDDREYYDRECDNLDSHLVRFRLILPRSATSIFAAPTNDRIHAVRLTKILNTITILLSSSRSCGTPTFGKQSKARNQ
;
A
#
# COMPACT_ATOMS: atom_id res chain seq x y z
N MET A 1 -16.80 -17.44 30.68
CA MET A 1 -15.91 -16.96 29.61
C MET A 1 -15.25 -15.69 30.12
N PRO A 2 -13.97 -15.71 30.55
CA PRO A 2 -13.26 -14.47 30.81
C PRO A 2 -13.17 -13.73 29.47
N GLY A 3 -13.75 -12.53 29.41
CA GLY A 3 -13.63 -11.69 28.23
C GLY A 3 -12.15 -11.50 27.91
N LEU A 4 -11.80 -11.63 26.63
CA LEU A 4 -10.49 -11.22 26.14
C LEU A 4 -10.27 -9.80 26.67
N ALA A 5 -9.34 -9.61 27.60
CA ALA A 5 -8.95 -8.29 28.03
C ALA A 5 -8.28 -7.65 26.81
N LEU A 6 -9.07 -6.90 26.04
CA LEU A 6 -8.54 -5.93 25.08
C LEU A 6 -7.60 -5.05 25.89
N ALA A 7 -6.37 -4.88 25.39
CA ALA A 7 -5.34 -4.07 26.04
C ALA A 7 -5.94 -2.74 26.52
N ASP A 8 -5.48 -2.27 27.68
CA ASP A 8 -5.91 -0.99 28.23
C ASP A 8 -5.70 0.12 27.20
N ALA A 9 -6.57 1.13 27.23
CA ALA A 9 -6.45 2.27 26.33
C ALA A 9 -5.08 2.94 26.54
N PRO A 10 -4.42 3.46 25.48
CA PRO A 10 -3.12 4.09 25.63
C PRO A 10 -3.22 5.30 26.55
N ASP A 11 -2.42 5.31 27.61
CA ASP A 11 -2.39 6.36 28.62
C ASP A 11 -1.47 7.52 28.19
N THR A 12 -0.56 7.26 27.26
CA THR A 12 0.41 8.26 26.74
C THR A 12 0.35 8.42 25.22
N LEU A 13 0.82 9.58 24.74
CA LEU A 13 0.99 9.83 23.29
C LEU A 13 1.99 8.86 22.65
N ILE A 14 2.99 8.41 23.42
CA ILE A 14 3.98 7.42 22.98
C ILE A 14 3.28 6.08 22.74
N GLU A 15 2.53 5.58 23.72
CA GLU A 15 1.78 4.32 23.59
C GLU A 15 0.77 4.37 22.45
N LYS A 16 0.08 5.51 22.28
CA LYS A 16 -0.84 5.71 21.17
C LYS A 16 -0.14 5.57 19.82
N GLU A 17 1.05 6.14 19.66
CA GLU A 17 1.84 6.04 18.44
C GLU A 17 2.41 4.63 18.24
N GLU A 18 2.88 3.97 19.30
CA GLU A 18 3.32 2.57 19.27
C GLU A 18 2.19 1.64 18.81
N TYR A 19 0.97 1.87 19.29
CA TYR A 19 -0.22 1.13 18.88
C TYR A 19 -0.51 1.35 17.39
N GLN A 20 -0.48 2.60 16.93
CA GLN A 20 -0.68 2.93 15.51
C GLN A 20 0.36 2.25 14.62
N ARG A 21 1.64 2.34 14.98
CA ARG A 21 2.75 1.70 14.24
C ARG A 21 2.62 0.18 14.23
N THR A 22 2.18 -0.41 15.34
CA THR A 22 1.94 -1.85 15.43
C THR A 22 0.83 -2.28 14.48
N LEU A 23 -0.30 -1.58 14.47
CA LEU A 23 -1.41 -1.86 13.56
C LEU A 23 -1.02 -1.71 12.09
N TRP A 24 -0.23 -0.69 11.74
CA TRP A 24 0.29 -0.54 10.38
C TRP A 24 1.27 -1.64 9.99
N ASN A 25 2.12 -2.11 10.90
CA ASN A 25 2.99 -3.25 10.61
C ASN A 25 2.20 -4.53 10.39
N LEU A 26 1.14 -4.79 11.17
CA LEU A 26 0.22 -5.90 10.93
C LEU A 26 -0.45 -5.79 9.57
N PHE A 27 -0.90 -4.59 9.19
CA PHE A 27 -1.44 -4.31 7.86
C PHE A 27 -0.42 -4.65 6.75
N PHE A 28 0.84 -4.25 6.90
CA PHE A 28 1.88 -4.57 5.92
C PHE A 28 2.15 -6.07 5.81
N LEU A 29 2.18 -6.77 6.95
CA LEU A 29 2.42 -8.21 6.99
C LEU A 29 1.29 -8.97 6.29
N ASP A 30 0.03 -8.63 6.59
CA ASP A 30 -1.14 -9.23 5.93
C ASP A 30 -1.06 -9.08 4.40
N ARG A 31 -0.72 -7.87 3.92
CA ARG A 31 -0.57 -7.62 2.47
C ARG A 31 0.63 -8.33 1.87
N ASP A 32 1.80 -8.34 2.52
CA ASP A 32 3.03 -8.95 2.00
C ASP A 32 2.96 -10.48 1.91
N GLN A 33 2.12 -11.13 2.73
CA GLN A 33 1.92 -12.58 2.71
C GLN A 33 0.80 -13.03 1.76
N SER A 34 -0.24 -12.21 1.58
CA SER A 34 -1.44 -12.62 0.86
C SER A 34 -1.42 -12.33 -0.65
N TRP A 35 -0.61 -11.37 -1.12
CA TRP A 35 -0.65 -10.92 -2.52
C TRP A 35 -0.32 -12.01 -3.56
N ALA A 36 0.54 -12.97 -3.20
CA ALA A 36 1.01 -14.01 -4.12
C ALA A 36 0.12 -15.26 -4.14
N SER A 37 -0.62 -15.51 -3.06
CA SER A 37 -1.36 -16.76 -2.84
C SER A 37 -2.83 -16.69 -3.19
N SER A 38 -3.31 -15.55 -3.69
CA SER A 38 -4.74 -15.24 -3.86
C SER A 38 -5.55 -15.36 -2.56
N TRP A 39 -4.87 -15.31 -1.41
CA TRP A 39 -5.55 -15.33 -0.12
C TRP A 39 -6.26 -14.00 0.09
N PRO A 40 -7.51 -14.01 0.59
CA PRO A 40 -8.16 -12.78 0.97
C PRO A 40 -7.37 -12.11 2.08
N HIS A 41 -7.25 -10.78 2.01
CA HIS A 41 -6.66 -10.00 3.08
C HIS A 41 -7.48 -10.16 4.36
N VAL A 42 -6.80 -10.44 5.48
CA VAL A 42 -7.46 -10.56 6.78
C VAL A 42 -7.91 -9.18 7.28
N LEU A 43 -7.09 -8.16 7.03
CA LEU A 43 -7.40 -6.78 7.43
C LEU A 43 -8.09 -6.06 6.27
N ASP A 44 -9.41 -5.91 6.36
CA ASP A 44 -10.18 -5.12 5.40
C ASP A 44 -9.81 -3.64 5.54
N ASP A 45 -9.24 -3.07 4.47
CA ASP A 45 -8.80 -1.69 4.51
C ASP A 45 -9.98 -0.71 4.68
N ARG A 46 -11.19 -1.08 4.24
CA ARG A 46 -12.41 -0.24 4.35
C ARG A 46 -12.76 0.13 5.79
N TYR A 47 -12.36 -0.73 6.74
CA TYR A 47 -12.58 -0.53 8.18
C TYR A 47 -11.29 -0.17 8.91
N PHE A 48 -10.17 -0.04 8.20
CA PHE A 48 -8.88 0.32 8.78
C PHE A 48 -8.82 1.84 9.00
N MET A 49 -9.25 2.28 10.18
CA MET A 49 -9.34 3.70 10.57
C MET A 49 -8.16 4.15 11.45
N VAL A 50 -6.96 3.62 11.18
CA VAL A 50 -5.76 3.97 11.94
C VAL A 50 -5.10 5.18 11.30
N ASN A 51 -4.80 6.21 12.10
CA ASN A 51 -4.10 7.39 11.63
C ASN A 51 -2.68 7.06 11.17
N ILE A 52 -2.15 7.91 10.30
CA ILE A 52 -0.81 7.74 9.74
C ILE A 52 0.24 8.09 10.80
N PRO A 53 1.23 7.21 11.06
CA PRO A 53 2.28 7.43 12.06
C PRO A 53 3.12 8.66 11.76
N CYS A 54 3.69 9.27 12.80
CA CYS A 54 4.66 10.36 12.67
C CYS A 54 5.98 9.88 12.02
N ALA A 55 6.91 10.80 11.73
CA ALA A 55 8.19 10.39 11.16
C ALA A 55 9.02 9.60 12.20
N GLU A 56 9.81 8.61 11.75
CA GLU A 56 10.68 7.81 12.65
C GLU A 56 11.58 8.68 13.51
N LYS A 57 12.16 9.73 12.92
CA LYS A 57 13.02 10.65 13.64
C LYS A 57 12.28 11.41 14.75
N GLU A 58 11.05 11.85 14.48
CA GLU A 58 10.20 12.52 15.47
C GLU A 58 9.82 11.55 16.59
N PHE A 59 9.60 10.27 16.27
CA PHE A 59 9.34 9.23 17.27
C PHE A 59 10.55 8.99 18.19
N GLN A 60 11.75 8.89 17.61
CA GLN A 60 12.98 8.57 18.34
C GLN A 60 13.55 9.74 19.15
N GLU A 61 13.28 11.00 18.76
CA GLU A 61 13.80 12.20 19.45
C GLU A 61 13.01 12.60 20.73
N ASN A 62 12.20 11.67 21.27
CA ASN A 62 11.35 11.78 22.47
C ASN A 62 10.18 12.78 22.38
N PHE A 63 8.96 12.23 22.46
CA PHE A 63 7.66 12.94 22.47
C PHE A 63 7.52 14.03 23.54
N ALA A 64 8.33 14.00 24.60
CA ALA A 64 8.23 14.92 25.73
C ALA A 64 8.60 16.37 25.37
N SER A 65 9.29 16.61 24.25
CA SER A 65 9.85 17.93 23.90
C SER A 65 9.09 18.65 22.78
N THR A 66 8.14 17.99 22.12
CA THR A 66 7.48 18.49 20.90
C THR A 66 5.97 18.60 21.11
N PRO A 67 5.45 19.80 21.45
CA PRO A 67 4.02 20.03 21.70
C PRO A 67 3.13 19.91 20.43
N ASP A 68 3.71 19.79 19.24
CA ASP A 68 2.99 19.78 17.95
C ASP A 68 2.67 18.38 17.38
N LEU A 69 2.91 17.30 18.13
CA LEU A 69 2.71 15.92 17.65
C LEU A 69 1.24 15.45 17.64
N ASP A 70 0.28 16.27 18.08
CA ASP A 70 -1.15 15.97 17.92
C ASP A 70 -1.66 16.17 16.48
N GLN A 71 -0.75 16.43 15.53
CA GLN A 71 -1.01 16.41 14.09
C GLN A 71 -1.18 14.99 13.54
N SER A 72 -1.96 14.16 14.23
CA SER A 72 -2.30 12.82 13.77
C SER A 72 -3.04 12.91 12.45
N VAL A 73 -2.44 12.39 11.38
CA VAL A 73 -3.00 12.60 10.06
C VAL A 73 -3.98 11.49 9.73
N PRO A 74 -5.26 11.80 9.50
CA PRO A 74 -6.25 10.78 9.21
C PRO A 74 -5.90 10.10 7.89
N PHE A 75 -5.92 8.76 7.95
CA PHE A 75 -5.81 7.91 6.78
C PHE A 75 -7.04 8.08 5.88
N ASN A 76 -6.84 7.98 4.57
CA ASN A 76 -7.91 8.09 3.59
C ASN A 76 -7.84 6.94 2.59
N LEU A 77 -8.96 6.27 2.39
CA LEU A 77 -9.08 5.09 1.53
C LEU A 77 -9.07 5.44 0.04
N ASN A 78 -9.41 6.68 -0.33
CA ASN A 78 -9.40 7.10 -1.71
C ASN A 78 -7.95 7.25 -2.18
N LEU A 79 -7.49 6.35 -3.06
CA LEU A 79 -6.12 6.33 -3.57
C LEU A 79 -5.67 7.67 -4.15
N SER A 80 -6.52 8.34 -4.93
CA SER A 80 -6.22 9.67 -5.47
C SER A 80 -5.92 10.69 -4.36
N LYS A 81 -6.76 10.74 -3.31
CA LYS A 81 -6.55 11.64 -2.16
C LYS A 81 -5.34 11.23 -1.35
N LEU A 82 -5.15 9.93 -1.11
CA LEU A 82 -4.03 9.38 -0.36
C LEU A 82 -2.69 9.70 -1.03
N ILE A 83 -2.58 9.52 -2.35
CA ILE A 83 -1.37 9.82 -3.11
C ILE A 83 -1.12 11.35 -3.11
N SER A 84 -2.16 12.15 -3.40
CA SER A 84 -2.04 13.61 -3.50
C SER A 84 -1.72 14.30 -2.18
N LYS A 85 -2.12 13.71 -1.05
CA LYS A 85 -1.85 14.26 0.27
C LYS A 85 -0.38 14.05 0.61
N ASN A 86 0.42 15.08 0.39
CA ASN A 86 1.71 15.21 1.05
C ASN A 86 1.44 15.61 2.49
N ILE A 87 1.65 14.67 3.40
CA ILE A 87 1.38 14.89 4.81
C ILE A 87 2.56 15.67 5.36
N SER A 88 2.39 16.98 5.34
CA SER A 88 3.22 18.00 5.96
C SER A 88 4.64 18.16 5.41
N ALA A 89 5.00 19.43 5.26
CA ALA A 89 6.36 19.91 5.11
C ALA A 89 7.07 19.84 6.48
N THR A 90 7.08 18.67 7.11
CA THR A 90 7.99 18.46 8.24
C THR A 90 9.41 18.43 7.70
N GLN A 91 10.37 18.81 8.55
CA GLN A 91 11.79 18.85 8.19
C GLN A 91 12.34 17.48 7.74
N TYR A 92 11.60 16.39 7.98
CA TYR A 92 12.03 15.02 7.79
C TYR A 92 11.10 14.20 6.89
N PRO A 93 11.63 13.55 5.83
CA PRO A 93 10.83 12.67 5.00
C PRO A 93 10.34 11.46 5.80
N ASN A 94 9.03 11.27 5.86
CA ASN A 94 8.42 10.13 6.55
C ASN A 94 8.33 8.92 5.59
N ILE A 95 9.33 8.05 5.62
CA ILE A 95 9.39 6.87 4.75
C ILE A 95 8.27 5.86 5.03
N LEU A 96 7.75 5.81 6.26
CA LEU A 96 6.60 4.96 6.62
C LEU A 96 5.35 5.38 5.85
N GLN A 97 5.13 6.67 5.61
CA GLN A 97 4.02 7.14 4.79
C GLN A 97 4.07 6.59 3.36
N TYR A 98 5.26 6.55 2.76
CA TYR A 98 5.42 5.98 1.43
C TYR A 98 5.17 4.47 1.44
N LEU A 99 5.62 3.76 2.47
CA LEU A 99 5.30 2.34 2.64
C LEU A 99 3.80 2.11 2.81
N ILE A 100 3.10 2.92 3.60
CA ILE A 100 1.63 2.87 3.75
C ILE A 100 0.96 2.99 2.39
N LYS A 101 1.29 4.04 1.64
CA LYS A 101 0.73 4.27 0.30
C LYS A 101 0.99 3.08 -0.62
N ALA A 102 2.20 2.53 -0.62
CA ALA A 102 2.57 1.38 -1.44
C ALA A 102 1.78 0.11 -1.07
N TYR A 103 1.64 -0.19 0.22
CA TYR A 103 0.91 -1.38 0.68
C TYR A 103 -0.60 -1.28 0.45
N VAL A 104 -1.18 -0.08 0.54
CA VAL A 104 -2.58 0.14 0.18
C VAL A 104 -2.79 -0.09 -1.32
N ILE A 105 -1.91 0.43 -2.18
CA ILE A 105 -1.97 0.17 -3.63
C ILE A 105 -1.80 -1.33 -3.92
N LEU A 106 -0.84 -2.00 -3.27
CA LEU A 106 -0.63 -3.45 -3.41
C LEU A 106 -1.90 -4.22 -3.05
N GLY A 107 -2.56 -3.88 -1.93
CA GLY A 107 -3.81 -4.50 -1.52
C GLY A 107 -4.90 -4.37 -2.58
N ARG A 108 -5.11 -3.16 -3.10
CA ARG A 108 -6.13 -2.89 -4.14
C ARG A 108 -5.86 -3.64 -5.44
N VAL A 109 -4.59 -3.69 -5.85
CA VAL A 109 -4.16 -4.42 -7.05
C VAL A 109 -4.34 -5.93 -6.87
N SER A 110 -3.94 -6.46 -5.72
CA SER A 110 -4.09 -7.87 -5.37
C SER A 110 -5.57 -8.29 -5.36
N GLU A 111 -6.43 -7.50 -4.69
CA GLU A 111 -7.89 -7.74 -4.65
C GLU A 111 -8.50 -7.72 -6.04
N HIS A 112 -8.14 -6.73 -6.88
CA HIS A 112 -8.69 -6.64 -8.24
C HIS A 112 -8.23 -7.78 -9.14
N ILE A 113 -6.95 -8.17 -9.07
CA ILE A 113 -6.40 -9.24 -9.91
C ILE A 113 -6.95 -10.62 -9.51
N HIS A 114 -7.14 -10.84 -8.21
CA HIS A 114 -7.63 -12.13 -7.69
C HIS A 114 -9.15 -12.20 -7.55
N ALA A 115 -9.88 -11.11 -7.83
CA ALA A 115 -11.33 -11.14 -7.87
C ALA A 115 -11.82 -12.09 -8.98
N LEU A 116 -12.92 -12.78 -8.69
CA LEU A 116 -13.61 -13.60 -9.68
C LEU A 116 -14.35 -12.66 -10.63
N HIS A 117 -13.88 -12.55 -11.87
CA HIS A 117 -14.51 -11.74 -12.92
C HIS A 117 -15.29 -12.66 -13.87
N ASP A 118 -16.53 -12.30 -14.18
CA ASP A 118 -17.27 -12.93 -15.29
C ASP A 118 -16.72 -12.42 -16.63
N SER A 119 -16.82 -13.25 -17.68
CA SER A 119 -16.23 -12.95 -19.00
C SER A 119 -16.75 -11.66 -19.64
N ASP A 120 -17.92 -11.20 -19.22
CA ASP A 120 -18.60 -10.01 -19.76
C ASP A 120 -18.08 -8.70 -19.14
N ASP A 121 -17.36 -8.77 -18.01
CA ASP A 121 -16.84 -7.59 -17.28
C ASP A 121 -15.39 -7.22 -17.66
N ARG A 122 -14.90 -7.76 -18.78
CA ARG A 122 -13.51 -7.57 -19.22
C ARG A 122 -13.11 -6.12 -19.45
N GLU A 123 -14.02 -5.30 -20.00
CA GLU A 123 -13.75 -3.88 -20.21
C GLU A 123 -13.62 -3.13 -18.89
N TYR A 124 -14.46 -3.47 -17.90
CA TYR A 124 -14.37 -2.91 -16.56
C TYR A 124 -13.06 -3.33 -15.88
N TYR A 125 -12.68 -4.60 -16.01
CA TYR A 125 -11.42 -5.12 -15.50
C TYR A 125 -10.19 -4.35 -16.02
N ASP A 126 -10.11 -4.18 -17.33
CA ASP A 126 -8.99 -3.51 -17.99
C ASP A 126 -8.95 -2.01 -17.59
N ARG A 127 -10.11 -1.35 -17.52
CA ARG A 127 -10.23 0.05 -17.08
C ARG A 127 -9.74 0.25 -15.64
N GLU A 128 -10.12 -0.63 -14.72
CA GLU A 128 -9.66 -0.56 -13.33
C GLU A 128 -8.16 -0.85 -13.20
N CYS A 129 -7.61 -1.76 -14.02
CA CYS A 129 -6.15 -1.95 -14.10
C CYS A 129 -5.44 -0.67 -14.54
N ASP A 130 -5.95 0.04 -15.54
CA ASP A 130 -5.39 1.29 -16.03
C ASP A 130 -5.49 2.42 -15.00
N ASN A 131 -6.57 2.45 -14.23
CA ASN A 131 -6.74 3.38 -13.12
C ASN A 131 -5.69 3.13 -12.01
N LEU A 132 -5.52 1.86 -11.61
CA LEU A 132 -4.52 1.45 -10.61
C LEU A 132 -3.08 1.71 -11.08
N ASP A 133 -2.79 1.49 -12.36
CA ASP A 133 -1.49 1.80 -12.97
C ASP A 133 -1.23 3.31 -12.98
N SER A 134 -2.25 4.11 -13.32
CA SER A 134 -2.18 5.58 -13.25
C SER A 134 -1.88 6.07 -11.83
N HIS A 135 -2.48 5.45 -10.81
CA HIS A 135 -2.17 5.71 -9.41
C HIS A 135 -0.73 5.32 -9.05
N LEU A 136 -0.25 4.17 -9.49
CA LEU A 136 1.13 3.73 -9.26
C LEU A 136 2.14 4.69 -9.90
N VAL A 137 1.91 5.10 -11.15
CA VAL A 137 2.76 6.05 -11.87
C VAL A 137 2.80 7.39 -11.13
N ARG A 138 1.62 7.93 -10.78
CA ARG A 138 1.54 9.19 -10.02
C ARG A 138 2.26 9.07 -8.67
N PHE A 139 2.12 7.94 -8.00
CA PHE A 139 2.82 7.69 -6.73
C PHE A 139 4.34 7.67 -6.93
N ARG A 140 4.86 6.96 -7.94
CA ARG A 140 6.30 6.93 -8.26
C ARG A 140 6.86 8.33 -8.54
N LEU A 141 6.09 9.19 -9.21
CA LEU A 141 6.52 10.56 -9.54
C LEU A 141 6.68 11.48 -8.32
N ILE A 142 5.94 11.22 -7.24
CA ILE A 142 6.05 12.03 -6.01
C ILE A 142 7.10 11.52 -5.03
N LEU A 143 7.70 10.35 -5.28
CA LEU A 143 8.69 9.77 -4.38
C LEU A 143 10.04 10.50 -4.47
N PRO A 144 10.62 10.93 -3.34
CA PRO A 144 11.96 11.49 -3.34
C PRO A 144 12.99 10.41 -3.63
N ARG A 145 14.13 10.80 -4.21
CA ARG A 145 15.25 9.86 -4.48
C ARG A 145 15.75 9.15 -3.22
N SER A 146 15.69 9.80 -2.06
CA SER A 146 16.04 9.19 -0.78
C SER A 146 15.14 8.01 -0.38
N ALA A 147 13.92 7.93 -0.92
CA ALA A 147 13.00 6.81 -0.67
C ALA A 147 13.17 5.67 -1.69
N THR A 148 13.75 5.93 -2.87
CA THR A 148 13.84 4.95 -3.97
C THR A 148 15.27 4.51 -4.32
N SER A 149 16.29 5.16 -3.76
CA SER A 149 17.69 4.82 -3.99
C SER A 149 18.41 4.53 -2.68
N ILE A 150 19.01 3.34 -2.59
CA ILE A 150 19.78 2.88 -1.42
C ILE A 150 20.97 3.83 -1.14
N PHE A 151 21.58 4.36 -2.19
CA PHE A 151 22.72 5.27 -2.08
C PHE A 151 22.34 6.67 -1.61
N ALA A 152 21.12 7.12 -1.94
CA ALA A 152 20.60 8.41 -1.52
C ALA A 152 19.86 8.36 -0.17
N ALA A 153 19.55 7.15 0.32
CA ALA A 153 18.87 6.94 1.60
C ALA A 153 19.84 7.06 2.78
N PRO A 154 19.43 7.72 3.88
CA PRO A 154 20.12 7.62 5.17
C PRO A 154 20.32 6.15 5.57
N THR A 155 21.41 5.82 6.26
CA THR A 155 21.75 4.42 6.60
C THR A 155 20.61 3.69 7.30
N ASN A 156 19.90 4.37 8.21
CA ASN A 156 18.77 3.82 8.96
C ASN A 156 17.55 3.54 8.08
N ASP A 157 17.41 4.23 6.94
CA ASP A 157 16.24 4.15 6.05
C ASP A 157 16.45 3.22 4.85
N ARG A 158 17.67 2.70 4.65
CA ARG A 158 18.01 1.87 3.49
C ARG A 158 17.11 0.63 3.37
N ILE A 159 16.80 -0.02 4.49
CA ILE A 159 15.91 -1.19 4.51
C ILE A 159 14.51 -0.83 4.02
N HIS A 160 14.01 0.35 4.39
CA HIS A 160 12.72 0.86 3.96
C HIS A 160 12.72 1.25 2.48
N ALA A 161 13.81 1.82 1.98
CA ALA A 161 13.97 2.14 0.55
C ALA A 161 13.98 0.86 -0.33
N VAL A 162 14.68 -0.18 0.13
CA VAL A 162 14.64 -1.51 -0.52
C VAL A 162 13.24 -2.08 -0.51
N ARG A 163 12.58 -2.08 0.65
CA ARG A 163 11.21 -2.59 0.82
C ARG A 163 10.23 -1.86 -0.08
N LEU A 164 10.28 -0.53 -0.14
CA LEU A 164 9.43 0.28 -1.00
C LEU A 164 9.66 -0.06 -2.47
N THR A 165 10.91 -0.16 -2.90
CA THR A 165 11.27 -0.51 -4.29
C THR A 165 10.77 -1.90 -4.66
N LYS A 166 10.92 -2.90 -3.77
CA LYS A 166 10.38 -4.25 -3.93
C LYS A 166 8.87 -4.18 -4.20
N ILE A 167 8.11 -3.53 -3.33
CA ILE A 167 6.64 -3.45 -3.43
C ILE A 167 6.21 -2.77 -4.73
N LEU A 168 6.80 -1.63 -5.07
CA LEU A 168 6.47 -0.90 -6.29
C LEU A 168 6.68 -1.75 -7.55
N ASN A 169 7.77 -2.52 -7.59
CA ASN A 169 8.06 -3.42 -8.70
C ASN A 169 7.11 -4.63 -8.71
N THR A 170 6.78 -5.20 -7.55
CA THR A 170 5.75 -6.24 -7.43
C THR A 170 4.42 -5.78 -8.01
N ILE A 171 3.94 -4.59 -7.63
CA ILE A 171 2.69 -4.02 -8.17
C ILE A 171 2.76 -3.87 -9.69
N THR A 172 3.90 -3.40 -10.21
CA THR A 172 4.12 -3.23 -11.66
C THR A 172 4.03 -4.57 -12.40
N ILE A 173 4.66 -5.61 -11.84
CA ILE A 173 4.64 -6.97 -12.41
C ILE A 173 3.24 -7.54 -12.40
N LEU A 174 2.52 -7.41 -11.27
CA LEU A 174 1.14 -7.88 -11.14
C LEU A 174 0.25 -7.27 -12.22
N LEU A 175 0.24 -5.94 -12.35
CA LEU A 175 -0.54 -5.21 -13.36
C LEU A 175 -0.13 -5.55 -14.80
N SER A 176 1.15 -5.83 -15.06
CA SER A 176 1.61 -6.25 -16.39
C SER A 176 1.20 -7.67 -16.73
N SER A 177 1.30 -8.58 -15.77
CA SER A 177 0.98 -10.00 -15.95
C SER A 177 -0.52 -10.24 -16.13
N SER A 178 -1.37 -9.51 -15.41
CA SER A 178 -2.82 -9.61 -15.52
C SER A 178 -3.32 -9.24 -16.93
N ARG A 179 -2.75 -8.19 -17.50
CA ARG A 179 -3.02 -7.76 -18.88
C ARG A 179 -2.61 -8.82 -19.92
N SER A 180 -1.52 -9.54 -19.66
CA SER A 180 -0.97 -10.54 -20.58
C SER A 180 -1.73 -11.87 -20.54
N CYS A 181 -2.25 -12.26 -19.37
CA CYS A 181 -3.05 -13.48 -19.21
C CYS A 181 -4.47 -13.32 -19.82
N GLY A 182 -4.90 -12.08 -20.01
CA GLY A 182 -6.21 -11.71 -20.50
C GLY A 182 -6.45 -11.84 -22.01
N THR A 183 -5.45 -12.13 -22.84
CA THR A 183 -5.67 -12.41 -24.27
C THR A 183 -5.98 -13.89 -24.49
N PRO A 184 -7.25 -14.30 -24.68
CA PRO A 184 -7.51 -15.63 -25.20
C PRO A 184 -7.07 -15.64 -26.67
N THR A 185 -5.92 -16.25 -26.96
CA THR A 185 -5.65 -16.77 -28.30
C THR A 185 -6.54 -17.99 -28.51
N PHE A 186 -7.84 -17.79 -28.69
CA PHE A 186 -8.68 -18.81 -29.32
C PHE A 186 -8.18 -18.94 -30.75
N GLY A 187 -7.58 -20.10 -31.04
CA GLY A 187 -7.12 -20.45 -32.35
C GLY A 187 -8.22 -20.20 -33.38
N LYS A 188 -7.92 -19.35 -34.37
CA LYS A 188 -8.61 -19.37 -35.66
C LYS A 188 -8.29 -20.73 -36.31
N GLN A 189 -9.01 -21.79 -35.92
CA GLN A 189 -9.08 -22.98 -36.76
C GLN A 189 -9.98 -22.66 -37.96
N SER A 190 -9.31 -22.26 -39.03
CA SER A 190 -9.57 -22.67 -40.42
C SER A 190 -11.03 -22.90 -40.81
N LYS A 191 -11.68 -21.84 -41.32
CA LYS A 191 -12.63 -22.00 -42.44
C LYS A 191 -11.82 -22.40 -43.68
N ALA A 192 -11.78 -23.70 -44.01
CA ALA A 192 -11.42 -24.17 -45.35
C ALA A 192 -11.78 -25.67 -45.55
N ARG A 193 -12.91 -25.91 -46.22
CA ARG A 193 -13.21 -26.96 -47.23
C ARG A 193 -14.74 -26.95 -47.42
N ASN A 194 -15.28 -26.09 -48.28
CA ASN A 194 -15.45 -26.26 -49.74
C ASN A 194 -15.87 -27.68 -50.14
N GLN A 195 -17.13 -27.73 -50.60
CA GLN A 195 -17.69 -28.41 -51.78
C GLN A 195 -17.27 -29.85 -52.05
#